data_AF-A0A7Y5XTS9-F1
#
_entry.id   AF-A0A7Y5XTS9-F1
#
_cell.length_a   1.000
_cell.length_b   1.000
_cell.length_c   1.000
_cell.angle_alpha   90.00
_cell.angle_beta   90.00
_cell.angle_gamma   90.00
#
_symmetry.space_group_name_H-M   'P 1'
#
loop_
_entity.id
_entity.type
_entity.pdbx_description
1 polymer ?
#
loop_
_entity_poly.entity_id
_entity_poly.type
_entity_poly.pdbx_seq_one_letter_code
_entity_poly.pdbx_strand_id
1 'polypeptide(L)'
;MERTRDVVIVGGGIAGLAAAWRLRDRDVLLLEAGDRLGGRLRSDPCGAYWRNFGAHLFPAPGSLVGSLIRDCGLETVPVTGSMMGLAVGSTLVTSGRVETYPLRLPLSLRDRAAFAAAGLRIQRAVRRYHRRKAAGGPLFDFDGERTFAELLGDVPPAVEEILSCAAHRATG
;
A
#
# COMPACT_ATOMS: atom_id res chain seq x y z
N MET A 1 29.27 30.05 8.20
CA MET A 1 30.32 29.24 7.57
C MET A 1 29.65 28.35 6.54
N GLU A 2 29.84 28.65 5.26
CA GLU A 2 29.25 27.90 4.15
C GLU A 2 30.04 26.60 3.98
N ARG A 3 29.36 25.45 4.06
CA ARG A 3 29.98 24.14 3.89
C ARG A 3 29.45 23.51 2.61
N THR A 4 30.30 23.44 1.59
CA THR A 4 30.03 22.72 0.35
C THR A 4 29.99 21.21 0.62
N ARG A 5 29.01 20.53 0.02
CA ARG A 5 28.81 19.07 0.09
C ARG A 5 28.66 18.53 -1.33
N ASP A 6 29.01 17.26 -1.56
CA ASP A 6 28.77 16.62 -2.85
C ASP A 6 27.27 16.47 -3.13
N VAL A 7 26.49 16.12 -2.10
CA VAL A 7 25.05 15.84 -2.20
C VAL A 7 24.32 16.31 -0.95
N VAL A 8 23.22 17.04 -1.13
CA VAL A 8 22.26 17.35 -0.07
C VAL A 8 20.94 16.65 -0.37
N ILE A 9 20.45 15.86 0.59
CA ILE A 9 19.20 15.10 0.50
C ILE A 9 18.21 15.74 1.48
N VAL A 10 17.03 16.13 0.98
CA VAL A 10 15.96 16.71 1.79
C VAL A 10 14.86 15.67 1.99
N GLY A 11 14.63 15.28 3.24
CA GLY A 11 13.70 14.24 3.67
C GLY A 11 14.40 12.93 4.03
N GLY A 12 14.29 12.51 5.28
CA GLY A 12 14.74 11.25 5.86
C GLY A 12 13.72 10.11 5.74
N GLY A 13 12.81 10.18 4.77
CA GLY A 13 11.94 9.06 4.39
C GLY A 13 12.68 7.95 3.66
N ILE A 14 11.99 6.84 3.35
CA ILE A 14 12.59 5.68 2.67
C ILE A 14 13.31 6.04 1.36
N ALA A 15 12.80 7.00 0.60
CA ALA A 15 13.44 7.47 -0.63
C ALA A 15 14.78 8.18 -0.36
N GLY A 16 14.80 9.10 0.60
CA GLY A 16 16.02 9.82 0.97
C GLY A 16 17.06 8.92 1.62
N LEU A 17 16.64 7.98 2.47
CA LEU A 17 17.52 6.95 3.03
C LEU A 17 18.09 6.03 1.95
N ALA A 18 17.28 5.60 1.00
CA ALA A 18 17.75 4.78 -0.12
C ALA A 18 18.72 5.54 -1.04
N ALA A 19 18.53 6.86 -1.21
CA ALA A 19 19.46 7.72 -1.94
C ALA A 19 20.78 7.88 -1.17
N ALA A 20 20.71 8.17 0.14
CA ALA A 20 21.89 8.29 1.01
C ALA A 20 22.70 6.98 1.02
N TRP A 21 22.02 5.83 1.11
CA TRP A 21 22.66 4.51 1.04
C TRP A 21 23.40 4.27 -0.29
N ARG A 22 22.78 4.64 -1.41
CA ARG A 22 23.39 4.51 -2.75
C ARG A 22 24.57 5.44 -2.97
N LEU A 23 24.57 6.60 -2.32
CA LEU A 23 25.58 7.64 -2.44
C LEU A 23 26.53 7.66 -1.25
N ARG A 24 26.56 6.58 -0.46
CA ARG A 24 27.30 6.52 0.81
C ARG A 24 28.82 6.70 0.69
N ASP A 25 29.35 6.58 -0.52
CA ASP A 25 30.76 6.81 -0.85
C ASP A 25 31.04 8.29 -1.25
N ARG A 26 30.10 9.21 -1.03
CA ARG A 26 30.21 10.67 -1.27
C ARG A 26 30.02 11.46 0.02
N ASP A 27 30.35 12.76 0.05
CA ASP A 27 29.98 13.65 1.17
C ASP A 27 28.49 14.01 1.10
N VAL A 28 27.68 13.22 1.81
CA VAL A 28 26.21 13.35 1.86
C VAL A 28 25.76 14.08 3.12
N LEU A 29 24.92 15.11 2.95
CA LEU A 29 24.14 15.72 4.02
C LEU A 29 22.67 15.38 3.85
N LEU A 30 22.10 14.63 4.80
CA LEU A 30 20.66 14.38 4.87
C LEU A 30 20.00 15.32 5.87
N LEU A 31 18.95 16.00 5.44
CA LEU A 31 18.15 16.92 6.24
C LEU A 31 16.75 16.35 6.42
N GLU A 32 16.33 16.10 7.65
CA GLU A 32 14.97 15.69 8.00
C GLU A 32 14.35 16.77 8.88
N ALA A 33 13.08 17.09 8.65
CA ALA A 33 12.37 18.12 9.40
C ALA A 33 11.86 17.59 10.75
N GLY A 34 11.53 16.29 10.81
CA GLY A 34 11.10 15.60 12.01
C GLY A 34 12.24 15.18 12.94
N ASP A 35 11.85 14.62 14.07
CA ASP A 35 12.73 14.06 15.10
C ASP A 35 13.19 12.62 14.80
N ARG A 36 12.67 12.02 13.73
CA ARG A 36 12.97 10.64 13.33
C ARG A 36 13.08 10.49 11.83
N LEU A 37 13.82 9.46 11.45
CA LEU A 37 13.87 8.96 10.08
C LEU A 37 12.68 8.01 9.80
N GLY A 38 12.52 7.66 8.54
CA GLY A 38 11.51 6.72 8.04
C GLY A 38 10.34 7.39 7.32
N GLY A 39 10.11 8.69 7.54
CA GLY A 39 9.02 9.44 6.91
C GLY A 39 7.66 8.78 7.21
N ARG A 40 6.94 8.33 6.18
CA ARG A 40 5.65 7.64 6.36
C ARG A 40 5.77 6.22 6.95
N LEU A 41 6.98 5.66 7.03
CA LEU A 41 7.22 4.36 7.67
C LEU A 41 7.53 4.59 9.14
N ARG A 42 6.75 3.99 10.04
CA ARG A 42 6.95 4.06 11.48
C ARG A 42 6.56 2.75 12.14
N SER A 43 7.37 2.29 13.08
CA SER A 43 7.07 1.10 13.87
C SER A 43 7.22 1.46 15.34
N ASP A 44 6.15 1.31 16.11
CA ASP A 44 6.18 1.55 17.55
C ASP A 44 6.10 0.22 18.31
N PRO A 45 6.86 0.04 19.41
CA PRO A 45 6.74 -1.14 20.24
C PRO A 45 5.35 -1.24 20.86
N CYS A 46 4.88 -2.48 21.02
CA CYS A 46 3.59 -2.83 21.63
C CYS A 46 3.69 -4.19 22.31
N GLY A 47 4.26 -4.21 23.52
CA GLY A 47 4.52 -5.45 24.24
C GLY A 47 5.46 -6.36 23.45
N ALA A 48 4.97 -7.56 23.10
CA ALA A 48 5.74 -8.56 22.36
C ALA A 48 5.77 -8.33 20.83
N TYR A 49 5.08 -7.32 20.31
CA TYR A 49 4.98 -7.07 18.86
C TYR A 49 5.18 -5.60 18.53
N TRP A 50 5.30 -5.32 17.22
CA TRP A 50 5.43 -3.98 16.67
C TRP A 50 4.10 -3.54 16.05
N ARG A 51 3.70 -2.30 16.33
CA ARG A 51 2.63 -1.62 15.59
C ARG A 51 3.26 -0.86 14.44
N ASN A 52 2.99 -1.31 13.22
CA ASN A 52 3.49 -0.66 12.02
C ASN A 52 2.45 0.35 11.50
N PHE A 53 2.89 1.59 11.34
CA PHE A 53 2.17 2.66 10.70
C PHE A 53 2.81 2.92 9.34
N GLY A 54 2.01 2.83 8.28
CA GLY A 54 2.47 2.91 6.90
C GLY A 54 2.90 1.56 6.32
N ALA A 55 3.77 1.61 5.30
CA ALA A 55 4.14 0.41 4.54
C ALA A 55 5.00 -0.56 5.38
N HIS A 56 4.53 -1.80 5.51
CA HIS A 56 5.19 -2.86 6.27
C HIS A 56 5.12 -4.22 5.55
N LEU A 57 4.56 -4.24 4.35
CA LEU A 57 4.51 -5.41 3.49
C LEU A 57 5.53 -5.26 2.37
N PHE A 58 6.35 -6.27 2.20
CA PHE A 58 7.39 -6.28 1.19
C PHE A 58 6.98 -7.13 -0.01
N PRO A 59 7.33 -6.73 -1.24
CA PRO A 59 7.12 -7.58 -2.41
C PRO A 59 7.96 -8.86 -2.30
N ALA A 60 7.65 -9.84 -3.15
CA ALA A 60 8.42 -11.08 -3.25
C ALA A 60 9.93 -10.84 -3.48
N PRO A 61 10.79 -11.82 -3.13
CA PRO A 61 12.22 -11.77 -3.41
C PRO A 61 12.51 -11.42 -4.87
N GLY A 62 13.57 -10.64 -5.11
CA GLY A 62 13.95 -10.14 -6.44
C GLY A 62 13.39 -8.75 -6.79
N SER A 63 12.58 -8.15 -5.92
CA SER A 63 12.19 -6.74 -6.03
C SER A 63 13.30 -5.78 -5.58
N LEU A 64 13.20 -4.50 -5.95
CA LEU A 64 14.09 -3.43 -5.48
C LEU A 64 14.17 -3.38 -3.95
N VAL A 65 13.02 -3.54 -3.28
CA VAL A 65 12.93 -3.57 -1.81
C VAL A 65 13.58 -4.83 -1.25
N GLY A 66 13.42 -5.97 -1.92
CA GLY A 66 14.11 -7.22 -1.56
C GLY A 66 15.64 -7.09 -1.60
N SER A 67 16.19 -6.37 -2.56
CA SER A 67 17.63 -6.07 -2.57
C SER A 67 18.05 -5.18 -1.40
N LEU A 68 17.29 -4.14 -1.09
CA LEU A 68 17.58 -3.27 0.08
C LEU A 68 17.55 -4.05 1.40
N ILE A 69 16.57 -4.94 1.58
CA ILE A 69 16.48 -5.82 2.75
C ILE A 69 17.77 -6.64 2.91
N ARG A 70 18.22 -7.27 1.82
CA ARG A 70 19.44 -8.07 1.81
C ARG A 70 20.69 -7.23 2.06
N ASP A 71 20.83 -6.10 1.36
CA ASP A 71 22.02 -5.24 1.43
C ASP A 71 22.18 -4.63 2.84
N CYS A 72 21.07 -4.37 3.53
CA CYS A 72 21.06 -3.88 4.90
C CYS A 72 21.08 -5.00 5.96
N GLY A 73 21.12 -6.28 5.58
CA GLY A 73 21.12 -7.40 6.51
C GLY A 73 19.83 -7.52 7.35
N LEU A 74 18.69 -7.09 6.81
CA LEU A 74 17.41 -7.12 7.50
C LEU A 74 16.72 -8.48 7.37
N GLU A 75 16.11 -8.93 8.45
CA GLU A 75 15.28 -10.14 8.46
C GLU A 75 13.84 -9.81 8.04
N THR A 76 13.19 -10.76 7.35
CA THR A 76 11.76 -10.67 7.07
C THR A 76 11.03 -11.88 7.62
N VAL A 77 9.81 -11.67 8.09
CA VAL A 77 8.92 -12.72 8.54
C VAL A 77 7.77 -12.88 7.54
N PRO A 78 7.34 -14.11 7.23
CA PRO A 78 6.19 -14.32 6.38
C PRO A 78 4.94 -13.81 7.08
N VAL A 79 4.07 -13.14 6.32
CA VAL A 79 2.74 -12.77 6.83
C VAL A 79 1.83 -13.99 6.73
N THR A 80 1.42 -14.51 7.88
CA THR A 80 0.54 -15.68 7.99
C THR A 80 -0.91 -15.24 8.19
N GLY A 81 -1.86 -16.01 7.65
CA GLY A 81 -3.30 -15.78 7.84
C GLY A 81 -3.98 -15.08 6.65
N SER A 82 -5.28 -14.79 6.81
CA SER A 82 -6.04 -14.06 5.79
C SER A 82 -5.61 -12.59 5.78
N MET A 83 -5.14 -12.12 4.62
CA MET A 83 -4.84 -10.70 4.40
C MET A 83 -6.10 -9.84 4.24
N MET A 84 -7.29 -10.47 4.25
CA MET A 84 -8.58 -9.83 4.16
C MET A 84 -9.43 -10.13 5.39
N GLY A 85 -9.77 -9.07 6.11
CA GLY A 85 -10.83 -9.02 7.10
C GLY A 85 -11.67 -7.77 6.85
N LEU A 86 -12.99 -7.86 7.03
CA LEU A 86 -13.90 -6.74 6.88
C LEU A 86 -14.96 -6.80 8.00
N ALA A 87 -15.15 -5.69 8.68
CA ALA A 87 -16.22 -5.50 9.66
C ALA A 87 -17.19 -4.43 9.14
N VAL A 88 -18.49 -4.77 9.11
CA VAL A 88 -19.57 -3.84 8.73
C VAL A 88 -20.70 -4.00 9.75
N GLY A 89 -20.92 -2.97 10.56
CA GLY A 89 -21.81 -3.06 11.72
C GLY A 89 -21.37 -4.19 12.66
N SER A 90 -22.29 -5.11 12.98
CA SER A 90 -22.01 -6.30 13.81
C SER A 90 -21.46 -7.50 13.02
N THR A 91 -21.36 -7.40 11.69
CA THR A 91 -20.91 -8.51 10.84
C THR A 91 -19.40 -8.46 10.62
N LEU A 92 -18.70 -9.53 10.99
CA LEU A 92 -17.27 -9.71 10.77
C LEU A 92 -17.02 -10.83 9.76
N VAL A 93 -16.30 -10.52 8.69
CA VAL A 93 -15.85 -11.49 7.68
C VAL A 93 -14.32 -11.54 7.72
N THR A 94 -13.76 -12.63 8.22
CA THR A 94 -12.29 -12.80 8.41
C THR A 94 -11.66 -13.80 7.44
N SER A 95 -12.47 -14.49 6.64
CA SER A 95 -12.02 -15.58 5.78
C SER A 95 -12.90 -15.72 4.54
N GLY A 96 -12.38 -16.44 3.54
CA GLY A 96 -13.08 -16.74 2.29
C GLY A 96 -12.81 -15.72 1.18
N ARG A 97 -13.44 -15.96 0.02
CA ARG A 97 -13.26 -15.17 -1.19
C ARG A 97 -13.97 -13.82 -1.09
N VAL A 98 -13.30 -12.72 -1.45
CA VAL A 98 -13.89 -11.36 -1.43
C VAL A 98 -15.10 -11.27 -2.35
N GLU A 99 -15.14 -12.07 -3.41
CA GLU A 99 -16.27 -12.16 -4.33
C GLU A 99 -17.56 -12.66 -3.65
N THR A 100 -17.46 -13.29 -2.48
CA THR A 100 -18.61 -13.75 -1.68
C THR A 100 -19.13 -12.70 -0.69
N TYR A 101 -18.45 -11.55 -0.55
CA TYR A 101 -18.82 -10.51 0.41
C TYR A 101 -20.24 -9.97 0.21
N PRO A 102 -20.74 -9.73 -1.03
CA PRO A 102 -22.13 -9.35 -1.24
C PRO A 102 -23.14 -10.34 -0.66
N LEU A 103 -22.79 -11.62 -0.48
CA LEU A 103 -23.69 -12.62 0.08
C LEU A 103 -23.63 -12.67 1.61
N ARG A 104 -22.51 -12.26 2.20
CA ARG A 104 -22.21 -12.44 3.62
C ARG A 104 -22.32 -11.17 4.45
N LEU A 105 -22.29 -10.00 3.81
CA LEU A 105 -22.44 -8.71 4.46
C LEU A 105 -23.93 -8.34 4.66
N PRO A 106 -24.26 -7.50 5.66
CA PRO A 106 -25.61 -7.08 5.97
C PRO A 106 -26.09 -5.99 4.98
N LEU A 107 -26.12 -6.33 3.69
CA LEU A 107 -26.46 -5.42 2.59
C LEU A 107 -27.89 -5.66 2.07
N SER A 108 -28.56 -4.60 1.61
CA SER A 108 -29.82 -4.72 0.86
C SER A 108 -29.58 -5.37 -0.51
N LEU A 109 -30.62 -5.93 -1.14
CA LEU A 109 -30.48 -6.54 -2.47
C LEU A 109 -29.89 -5.57 -3.51
N ARG A 110 -30.26 -4.28 -3.44
CA ARG A 110 -29.71 -3.22 -4.29
C ARG A 110 -28.21 -3.03 -4.03
N ASP A 111 -27.80 -2.95 -2.77
CA ASP A 111 -26.39 -2.74 -2.41
C ASP A 111 -25.53 -3.96 -2.76
N ARG A 112 -26.07 -5.17 -2.64
CA ARG A 112 -25.40 -6.40 -3.09
C ARG A 112 -25.11 -6.38 -4.58
N ALA A 113 -26.09 -6.00 -5.39
CA ALA A 113 -25.93 -5.87 -6.84
C ALA A 113 -24.92 -4.78 -7.20
N ALA A 114 -25.00 -3.62 -6.55
CA ALA A 114 -24.06 -2.52 -6.75
C ALA A 114 -22.62 -2.89 -6.35
N PHE A 115 -22.45 -3.58 -5.22
CA PHE A 115 -21.15 -4.09 -4.78
C PHE A 115 -20.57 -5.07 -5.79
N ALA A 116 -21.36 -6.04 -6.27
CA ALA A 116 -20.91 -7.00 -7.26
C ALA A 116 -20.50 -6.32 -8.58
N ALA A 117 -21.26 -5.33 -9.04
CA ALA A 117 -20.94 -4.55 -10.24
C ALA A 117 -19.63 -3.75 -10.06
N ALA A 118 -19.46 -3.07 -8.93
CA ALA A 118 -18.22 -2.36 -8.59
C ALA A 118 -17.03 -3.31 -8.51
N GLY A 119 -17.19 -4.47 -7.86
CA GLY A 119 -16.20 -5.53 -7.80
C GLY A 119 -15.76 -6.00 -9.19
N LEU A 120 -16.70 -6.19 -10.13
CA LEU A 120 -16.38 -6.54 -11.52
C LEU A 120 -15.56 -5.46 -12.23
N ARG A 121 -15.85 -4.17 -12.01
CA ARG A 121 -15.05 -3.06 -12.56
C ARG A 121 -13.62 -3.08 -12.02
N ILE A 122 -13.45 -3.26 -10.72
CA ILE A 122 -12.14 -3.38 -10.05
C ILE A 122 -11.38 -4.58 -10.60
N GLN A 123 -12.01 -5.75 -10.69
CA GLN A 123 -11.39 -6.97 -11.23
C GLN A 123 -10.94 -6.79 -12.68
N ARG A 124 -11.71 -6.09 -13.51
CA ARG A 124 -11.30 -5.74 -14.88
C ARG A 124 -10.08 -4.83 -14.90
N ALA A 125 -10.03 -3.80 -14.03
CA ALA A 125 -8.88 -2.92 -13.91
C ALA A 125 -7.62 -3.66 -13.47
N VAL A 126 -7.72 -4.50 -12.43
CA VAL A 126 -6.63 -5.36 -11.94
C VAL A 126 -6.13 -6.32 -13.04
N ARG A 127 -7.03 -6.91 -13.83
CA ARG A 127 -6.63 -7.75 -14.98
C ARG A 127 -5.92 -6.97 -16.08
N ARG A 128 -6.26 -5.69 -16.32
CA ARG A 128 -5.51 -4.83 -17.25
C ARG A 128 -4.12 -4.53 -16.69
N TYR A 129 -4.04 -4.20 -15.40
CA TYR A 129 -2.77 -3.95 -14.71
C TYR A 129 -1.83 -5.14 -14.83
N HIS A 130 -2.30 -6.35 -14.47
CA HIS A 130 -1.47 -7.56 -14.55
C HIS A 130 -1.03 -7.89 -15.98
N ARG A 131 -1.89 -7.68 -16.99
CA ARG A 131 -1.50 -7.86 -18.40
C ARG A 131 -0.40 -6.91 -18.82
N ARG A 132 -0.49 -5.62 -18.45
CA ARG A 132 0.55 -4.62 -18.74
C ARG A 132 1.86 -4.94 -18.00
N LYS A 133 1.78 -5.34 -16.73
CA LYS A 133 2.93 -5.78 -15.94
C LYS A 133 3.62 -6.98 -16.58
N ALA A 134 2.86 -7.97 -17.04
CA ALA A 134 3.41 -9.15 -17.72
C ALA A 134 4.06 -8.81 -19.07
N ALA A 135 3.58 -7.76 -19.74
CA ALA A 135 4.18 -7.24 -20.97
C ALA A 135 5.45 -6.39 -20.74
N GLY A 136 5.88 -6.18 -19.49
CA GLY A 136 7.09 -5.42 -19.17
C GLY A 136 6.98 -3.91 -19.38
N GLY A 137 5.77 -3.37 -19.59
CA GLY A 137 5.56 -1.94 -19.77
C GLY A 137 5.73 -1.15 -18.46
N PRO A 138 6.05 0.16 -18.53
CA PRO A 138 6.05 1.03 -17.35
C PRO A 138 4.67 1.02 -16.67
N LEU A 139 4.67 1.02 -15.34
CA LEU A 139 3.45 0.89 -14.53
C LEU A 139 3.06 2.18 -13.80
N PHE A 140 3.92 3.19 -13.77
CA PHE A 140 3.74 4.40 -12.96
C PHE A 140 2.58 5.28 -13.45
N ASP A 141 2.21 5.15 -14.72
CA ASP A 141 1.15 5.89 -15.41
C ASP A 141 -0.15 5.09 -15.54
N PHE A 142 -0.19 3.83 -15.06
CA PHE A 142 -1.35 2.98 -15.26
C PHE A 142 -2.59 3.52 -14.53
N ASP A 143 -3.62 3.89 -15.30
CA ASP A 143 -4.90 4.44 -14.78
C ASP A 143 -4.70 5.71 -13.92
N GLY A 144 -3.59 6.43 -14.11
CA GLY A 144 -3.23 7.60 -13.30
C GLY A 144 -4.14 8.82 -13.49
N GLU A 145 -4.85 8.89 -14.61
CA GLU A 145 -5.78 9.98 -14.95
C GLU A 145 -7.18 9.81 -14.34
N ARG A 146 -7.41 8.71 -13.61
CA ARG A 146 -8.73 8.36 -13.08
C ARG A 146 -8.65 8.15 -11.58
N THR A 147 -9.57 8.78 -10.84
CA THR A 147 -9.71 8.56 -9.40
C THR A 147 -10.36 7.21 -9.10
N PHE A 148 -10.17 6.73 -7.87
CA PHE A 148 -10.85 5.51 -7.42
C PHE A 148 -12.38 5.69 -7.40
N ALA A 149 -12.89 6.86 -7.02
CA ALA A 149 -14.31 7.17 -7.04
C ALA A 149 -14.89 7.07 -8.47
N GLU A 150 -14.18 7.64 -9.46
CA GLU A 150 -14.56 7.50 -10.87
C GLU A 150 -14.53 6.04 -11.31
N LEU A 151 -13.59 5.22 -10.82
CA LEU A 151 -13.53 3.78 -11.11
C LEU A 151 -14.78 3.04 -10.60
N LEU A 152 -15.23 3.35 -9.40
CA LEU A 152 -16.42 2.77 -8.81
C LEU A 152 -17.68 3.20 -9.58
N GLY A 153 -17.77 4.46 -9.96
CA GLY A 153 -18.97 5.09 -10.51
C GLY A 153 -20.00 5.38 -9.42
N ASP A 154 -21.25 5.64 -9.81
CA ASP A 154 -22.35 5.83 -8.86
C ASP A 154 -22.66 4.50 -8.13
N VAL A 155 -22.40 4.47 -6.83
CA VAL A 155 -22.65 3.34 -5.94
C VAL A 155 -23.37 3.82 -4.69
N PRO A 156 -24.24 2.99 -4.07
CA PRO A 156 -24.88 3.36 -2.83
C PRO A 156 -23.86 3.69 -1.71
N PRO A 157 -24.17 4.61 -0.79
CA PRO A 157 -23.24 5.04 0.27
C PRO A 157 -22.65 3.89 1.09
N ALA A 158 -23.47 2.88 1.41
CA ALA A 158 -23.00 1.69 2.14
C ALA A 158 -21.92 0.90 1.39
N VAL A 159 -22.00 0.85 0.06
CA VAL A 159 -20.99 0.18 -0.79
C VAL A 159 -19.75 1.05 -0.92
N GLU A 160 -19.94 2.36 -1.09
CA GLU A 160 -18.85 3.33 -1.15
C GLU A 160 -17.99 3.28 0.11
N GLU A 161 -18.61 3.29 1.30
CA GLU A 161 -17.90 3.23 2.58
C GLU A 161 -17.02 1.99 2.70
N ILE A 162 -17.57 0.82 2.33
CA ILE A 162 -16.83 -0.45 2.38
C ILE A 162 -15.63 -0.43 1.40
N LEU A 163 -15.83 0.03 0.17
CA LEU A 163 -14.78 0.03 -0.85
C LEU A 163 -13.73 1.12 -0.60
N SER A 164 -14.13 2.28 -0.10
CA SER A 164 -13.23 3.38 0.29
C SER A 164 -12.36 3.00 1.48
N CYS A 165 -12.89 2.24 2.46
CA CYS A 165 -12.08 1.67 3.54
C CYS A 165 -10.91 0.82 3.00
N ALA A 166 -11.17 -0.02 1.99
CA ALA A 166 -10.13 -0.81 1.35
C ALA A 166 -9.11 0.06 0.57
N ALA A 167 -9.57 1.15 -0.07
CA ALA A 167 -8.73 2.06 -0.82
C ALA A 167 -7.82 2.92 0.07
N HIS A 168 -8.33 3.46 1.19
CA HIS A 168 -7.54 4.25 2.13
C HIS A 168 -6.35 3.47 2.73
N ARG A 169 -6.49 2.15 2.88
CA ARG A 169 -5.37 1.28 3.30
C ARG A 169 -4.25 1.22 2.26
N ALA A 170 -4.56 1.44 0.98
CA ALA A 170 -3.60 1.29 -0.12
C ALA A 170 -2.88 2.61 -0.48
N THR A 171 -3.41 3.76 -0.09
CA THR A 171 -2.91 5.09 -0.51
C THR A 171 -2.25 5.93 0.59
N GLY A 172 -2.18 5.44 1.83
CA GLY A 172 -1.46 6.08 2.95
C GLY A 172 0.07 6.04 2.82
#